data_AF-A0A932DEJ4-F1
#
_entry.id   AF-A0A932DEJ4-F1
#
_cell.length_a   1.000
_cell.length_b   1.000
_cell.length_c   1.000
_cell.angle_alpha   90.00
_cell.angle_beta   90.00
_cell.angle_gamma   90.00
#
_symmetry.space_group_name_H-M   'P 1'
#
loop_
_entity.id
_entity.type
_entity.pdbx_description
1 polymer ?
#
loop_
_entity_poly.entity_id
_entity_poly.type
_entity_poly.pdbx_seq_one_letter_code
_entity_poly.pdbx_strand_id
1 'polypeptide(L)' 'MSLRLFSDQCVPAEITDILRRHGHQVTLLREVLPIRSLDPVVIAKAQELDTRQTPVRCAI' A
#
# COMPACT_ATOMS: atom_id res chain seq x y z
N MET A 1 -10.40 -6.99 -11.14
CA MET A 1 -8.94 -7.13 -11.03
C MET A 1 -8.53 -6.67 -9.63
N SER A 2 -8.01 -7.55 -8.80
CA SER A 2 -7.52 -7.20 -7.46
C SER A 2 -6.20 -6.42 -7.59
N LEU A 3 -6.12 -5.26 -6.93
CA LEU A 3 -4.89 -4.46 -6.87
C LEU A 3 -4.24 -4.66 -5.51
N ARG A 4 -2.91 -4.55 -5.48
CA ARG A 4 -2.14 -4.46 -4.24
C ARG A 4 -1.79 -3.00 -4.00
N LEU A 5 -2.13 -2.50 -2.82
CA LEU A 5 -2.08 -1.08 -2.47
C LEU A 5 -1.37 -0.92 -1.12
N PHE A 6 -0.63 0.17 -0.99
CA PHE A 6 -0.18 0.67 0.31
C PHE A 6 -1.10 1.81 0.76
N SER A 7 -1.44 1.80 2.04
CA SER A 7 -2.24 2.85 2.67
C SER A 7 -1.39 3.59 3.70
N ASP A 8 -1.17 4.88 3.48
CA ASP A 8 -0.49 5.77 4.42
C ASP A 8 -1.43 6.18 5.57
N GLN A 9 -0.88 6.78 6.62
CA GLN A 9 -1.66 7.43 7.68
C GLN A 9 -2.50 8.62 7.19
N CYS A 10 -2.20 9.18 6.01
CA CYS A 10 -3.01 10.22 5.38
C CYS A 10 -4.33 9.69 4.78
N VAL A 11 -4.42 8.37 4.57
CA VAL A 11 -5.62 7.73 4.04
C VAL A 11 -6.55 7.34 5.20
N PRO A 12 -7.80 7.84 5.23
CA PRO A 12 -8.77 7.44 6.24
C PRO A 12 -9.04 5.93 6.22
N ALA A 13 -9.26 5.35 7.39
CA ALA A 13 -9.49 3.91 7.53
C ALA A 13 -10.69 3.43 6.71
N GLU A 14 -11.70 4.27 6.54
CA GLU A 14 -12.88 4.00 5.72
C GLU A 14 -12.51 3.70 4.26
N ILE A 15 -11.52 4.41 3.70
CA ILE A 15 -11.06 4.19 2.33
C ILE A 15 -10.33 2.85 2.22
N THR A 16 -9.46 2.53 3.18
CA THR A 16 -8.79 1.22 3.26
C THR A 16 -9.81 0.08 3.30
N ASP A 17 -10.86 0.23 4.11
CA ASP A 17 -11.91 -0.77 4.25
C ASP A 17 -12.74 -0.93 2.98
N ILE A 18 -13.09 0.18 2.31
CA ILE A 18 -13.79 0.13 1.03
C ILE A 18 -12.94 -0.63 0.00
N LEU A 19 -11.66 -0.33 -0.10
CA LEU A 19 -10.75 -1.00 -1.03
C LEU A 19 -10.64 -2.51 -0.74
N ARG A 20 -10.53 -2.89 0.54
CA ARG A 20 -10.52 -4.31 0.94
C ARG A 20 -11.82 -5.03 0.57
N ARG A 21 -12.98 -4.39 0.80
CA ARG A 21 -14.30 -4.95 0.45
C ARG A 21 -14.49 -5.13 -1.05
N HIS A 22 -13.85 -4.31 -1.88
CA HIS A 22 -13.84 -4.45 -3.33
C HIS A 22 -12.84 -5.50 -3.85
N GLY A 23 -12.21 -6.27 -2.95
CA GLY A 23 -11.29 -7.35 -3.31
C GLY A 23 -9.87 -6.87 -3.62
N HIS A 24 -9.50 -5.66 -3.21
CA HIS A 24 -8.11 -5.20 -3.26
C HIS A 24 -7.35 -5.65 -2.00
N GLN A 25 -6.07 -5.97 -2.18
CA GLN A 25 -5.16 -6.21 -1.06
C GLN A 25 -4.57 -4.88 -0.63
N VAL A 26 -4.84 -4.47 0.61
CA VAL A 26 -4.34 -3.21 1.16
C VAL A 26 -3.48 -3.47 2.38
N THR A 27 -2.20 -3.10 2.27
CA THR A 27 -1.21 -3.18 3.35
C THR A 27 -1.02 -1.79 3.93
N LEU A 28 -1.07 -1.64 5.26
CA LEU A 28 -0.82 -0.34 5.86
C LEU A 28 0.69 -0.07 5.85
N LEU A 29 1.11 1.12 5.44
CA LEU A 29 2.53 1.50 5.42
C LEU A 29 3.19 1.33 6.78
N ARG A 30 2.47 1.70 7.85
CA ARG A 30 2.94 1.56 9.25
C ARG A 30 3.25 0.12 9.67
N GLU A 31 2.68 -0.89 9.01
CA GLU A 31 2.90 -2.31 9.33
C GLU A 31 4.22 -2.83 8.77
N VAL A 32 4.75 -2.17 7.73
CA VAL A 32 5.92 -2.64 6.98
C VAL A 32 7.06 -1.63 6.95
N LEU A 33 6.80 -0.38 7.33
CA LEU A 33 7.75 0.73 7.34
C LEU A 33 7.49 1.68 8.52
N PRO A 34 8.54 2.37 9.02
CA PRO A 34 8.40 3.49 9.94
C PRO A 34 7.46 4.60 9.42
N ILE A 35 6.72 5.23 10.33
CA ILE A 35 5.73 6.31 10.08
C ILE A 35 6.32 7.56 9.37
N ARG A 36 7.65 7.66 9.32
CA ARG A 36 8.40 8.76 8.67
C ARG A 36 9.48 8.24 7.70
N SER A 37 9.23 7.08 7.09
CA SER A 37 10.09 6.58 6.03
C SER A 37 10.13 7.56 4.86
N LEU A 38 11.34 7.80 4.34
CA LEU A 38 11.52 8.64 3.16
C LEU A 38 10.94 7.94 1.92
N ASP A 39 10.48 8.73 0.95
CA ASP A 39 9.90 8.23 -0.30
C ASP A 39 10.74 7.15 -1.00
N PRO A 40 12.08 7.24 -1.09
CA PRO A 40 12.88 6.19 -1.71
C PRO A 40 12.76 4.83 -1.01
N VAL A 41 12.57 4.83 0.31
CA VAL A 41 12.37 3.61 1.12
C VAL A 41 10.97 3.03 0.86
N VAL A 42 9.96 3.90 0.74
CA VAL A 42 8.59 3.50 0.40
C VAL A 42 8.53 2.89 -1.00
N ILE A 43 9.19 3.52 -1.98
CA ILE A 43 9.26 3.04 -3.37
C ILE A 43 10.00 1.70 -3.45
N ALA A 44 11.15 1.56 -2.79
CA ALA A 44 11.89 0.30 -2.76
C ALA A 44 11.07 -0.83 -2.14
N LYS A 45 10.34 -0.55 -1.06
CA LYS A 45 9.46 -1.56 -0.43
C LYS A 45 8.28 -1.93 -1.32
N ALA A 46 7.74 -0.96 -2.04
CA ALA A 46 6.68 -1.23 -3.01
C ALA A 46 7.18 -2.12 -4.15
N GLN A 47 8.38 -1.87 -4.68
CA GLN A 47 9.01 -2.71 -5.70
C GLN A 47 9.30 -4.13 -5.19
N GLU A 48 9.82 -4.28 -3.96
CA GLU A 48 10.03 -5.59 -3.33
C GLU A 48 8.74 -6.42 -3.30
N LEU A 49 7.61 -5.79 -2.95
CA LEU A 49 6.31 -6.46 -2.86
C LEU A 49 5.62 -6.64 -4.22
N ASP A 50 5.97 -5.82 -5.22
CA ASP A 50 5.49 -5.89 -6.60
C ASP A 50 6.11 -7.05 -7.40
N THR A 51 7.38 -7.39 -7.14
CA THR A 51 8.11 -8.49 -7.83
C THR A 51 7.43 -9.87 -7.73
N ARG A 52 6.40 -10.01 -6.89
CA ARG A 52 5.50 -11.17 -6.84
C ARG A 52 4.31 -11.07 -7.83
N GLN A 53 4.54 -10.57 -9.05
CA GLN A 53 3.64 -10.60 -10.23
C GLN A 53 2.26 -9.89 -10.12
N THR A 54 2.21 -8.56 -9.93
CA THR A 54 1.08 -7.67 -10.30
C THR A 54 1.31 -6.23 -9.81
N PRO A 55 1.13 -5.21 -10.67
CA PRO A 55 1.55 -3.81 -10.44
C PRO A 55 0.94 -3.21 -9.18
N VAL A 56 1.81 -2.82 -8.25
CA VAL A 56 1.46 -2.03 -7.06
C VAL A 56 1.39 -0.55 -7.46
N ARG A 57 0.22 0.08 -7.31
CA ARG A 57 0.09 1.54 -7.37
C ARG A 57 0.04 2.09 -5.96
N CYS A 58 0.89 3.08 -5.67
CA CYS A 58 0.74 3.90 -4.47
C CYS A 58 -0.58 4.67 -4.58
N ALA A 59 -1.55 4.37 -3.71
CA ALA A 59 -2.66 5.26 -3.47
C ALA A 59 -2.15 6.33 -2.50
N ILE A 60 -2.09 7.56 -2.99
CA ILE A 60 -1.77 8.76 -2.20
C ILE A 60 -2.87 8.96 -1.15
#